data_AF-A0A4U9D362-F1
#
_entry.id   AF-A0A4U9D362-F1
#
_cell.length_a   1.000
_cell.length_b   1.000
_cell.length_c   1.000
_cell.angle_alpha   90.00
_cell.angle_beta   90.00
_cell.angle_gamma   90.00
#
_symmetry.space_group_name_H-M   'P 1'
#
loop_
_entity.id
_entity.type
_entity.pdbx_description
1 polymer ?
#
loop_
_entity_poly.entity_id
_entity_poly.type
_entity_poly.pdbx_seq_one_letter_code
_entity_poly.pdbx_strand_id
1 'polypeptide(L)'
;MLDHLRAEGFNRLSMGVQDFNKEVQRLVNREQDEDFIFALLNHARDIGFTSTNIDLIYGLPKQTPESFALRCRRWPNSTPIA
;
A
#
# COMPACT_ATOMS: atom_id res chain seq x y z
N MET A 1 13.54 9.53 6.65
CA MET A 1 13.14 9.91 5.26
C MET A 1 11.79 10.59 5.25
N LEU A 2 10.73 9.95 5.74
CA LEU A 2 9.39 10.56 5.77
C LEU A 2 9.34 11.87 6.58
N ASP A 3 10.03 11.94 7.72
CA ASP A 3 10.13 13.16 8.54
C ASP A 3 10.77 14.32 7.78
N HIS A 4 11.80 14.03 6.98
CA HIS A 4 12.45 15.02 6.13
C HIS A 4 11.49 15.49 5.03
N LEU A 5 10.84 14.57 4.30
CA LEU A 5 9.82 14.94 3.30
C LEU A 5 8.69 15.78 3.92
N ARG A 6 8.27 15.46 5.15
CA ARG A 6 7.26 16.24 5.86
C ARG A 6 7.73 17.64 6.20
N ALA A 7 8.99 17.80 6.61
CA ALA A 7 9.62 19.08 6.88
C ALA A 7 9.77 19.93 5.61
N GLU A 8 10.01 19.30 4.46
CA GLU A 8 10.02 19.95 3.14
C GLU A 8 8.61 20.32 2.62
N GLY A 9 7.55 20.05 3.39
CA GLY A 9 6.18 20.47 3.09
C GLY A 9 5.32 19.43 2.36
N PHE A 10 5.81 18.21 2.17
CA PHE A 10 4.99 17.13 1.61
C PHE A 10 3.88 16.75 2.59
N ASN A 11 2.66 16.58 2.07
CA ASN A 11 1.46 16.32 2.86
C ASN A 11 0.68 15.07 2.41
N ARG A 12 1.07 14.48 1.27
CA ARG A 12 0.47 13.30 0.66
C ARG A 12 1.53 12.26 0.34
N LEU A 13 1.19 11.00 0.55
CA LEU A 13 2.02 9.83 0.24
C LEU A 13 1.21 8.87 -0.64
N SER A 14 1.78 8.38 -1.74
CA SER A 14 1.21 7.31 -2.56
C SER A 14 2.19 6.15 -2.62
N MET A 15 1.73 4.92 -2.37
CA MET A 15 2.59 3.75 -2.30
C MET A 15 2.06 2.62 -3.20
N GLY A 16 2.87 2.21 -4.18
CA GLY A 16 2.52 1.13 -5.08
C GLY A 16 2.79 -0.24 -4.47
N VAL A 17 1.82 -0.81 -3.76
CA VAL A 17 1.93 -2.16 -3.17
C VAL A 17 1.56 -3.24 -4.18
N GLN A 18 0.58 -3.00 -5.05
CA GLN A 18 0.13 -3.90 -6.12
C GLN A 18 -0.58 -5.17 -5.61
N ASP A 19 0.12 -6.05 -4.87
CA ASP A 19 -0.43 -7.27 -4.27
C ASP A 19 0.40 -7.67 -3.03
N PHE A 20 -0.24 -8.28 -2.03
CA PHE A 20 0.40 -8.78 -0.81
C PHE A 20 0.78 -10.26 -0.88
N ASN A 21 0.28 -10.99 -1.89
CA ASN A 21 0.61 -12.39 -2.08
C ASN A 21 2.08 -12.53 -2.54
N LYS A 22 2.91 -13.19 -1.71
CA LYS A 22 4.34 -13.41 -1.99
C LYS A 22 4.58 -14.20 -3.28
N GLU A 23 3.72 -15.14 -3.65
CA GLU A 23 3.84 -15.86 -4.92
C GLU A 23 3.63 -14.91 -6.10
N VAL A 24 2.57 -14.08 -6.05
CA VAL A 24 2.29 -13.06 -7.08
C VAL A 24 3.44 -12.07 -7.16
N GLN A 25 3.93 -11.57 -6.02
CA GLN A 25 5.06 -10.64 -5.93
C GLN A 25 6.32 -11.20 -6.58
N ARG A 26 6.68 -12.46 -6.29
CA ARG A 26 7.83 -13.11 -6.93
C ARG A 26 7.67 -13.23 -8.44
N LEU A 27 6.46 -13.58 -8.90
CA LEU A 27 6.16 -13.72 -10.34
C LEU A 27 6.25 -12.39 -11.10
N VAL A 28 6.03 -11.26 -10.42
CA VAL A 28 6.18 -9.92 -11.01
C VAL A 28 7.48 -9.21 -10.60
N ASN A 29 8.41 -9.93 -9.96
CA ASN A 29 9.69 -9.42 -9.47
C ASN A 29 9.57 -8.17 -8.56
N ARG A 30 8.62 -8.20 -7.62
CA ARG A 30 8.32 -7.11 -6.68
C ARG A 30 8.03 -7.62 -5.27
N GLU A 31 8.97 -8.38 -4.71
CA GLU A 31 8.86 -8.85 -3.33
C GLU A 31 9.14 -7.72 -2.34
N GLN A 32 8.22 -7.52 -1.39
CA GLN A 32 8.26 -6.43 -0.42
C GLN A 32 7.68 -6.89 0.90
N ASP A 33 8.19 -6.33 2.00
CA ASP A 33 7.75 -6.68 3.34
C ASP A 33 6.46 -5.94 3.70
N GLU A 34 5.44 -6.72 4.10
CA GLU A 34 4.12 -6.21 4.46
C GLU A 34 4.17 -5.46 5.79
N ASP A 35 4.94 -5.95 6.77
CA ASP A 35 5.06 -5.31 8.09
C ASP A 35 5.75 -3.96 7.99
N PHE A 36 6.78 -3.86 7.14
CA PHE A 36 7.44 -2.60 6.83
C PHE A 36 6.49 -1.58 6.18
N ILE A 37 5.66 -2.03 5.23
CA ILE A 37 4.66 -1.18 4.58
C ILE A 37 3.71 -0.59 5.63
N PHE A 38 3.14 -1.42 6.51
CA PHE A 38 2.25 -0.94 7.56
C PHE A 38 2.93 -0.01 8.55
N ALA A 39 4.16 -0.31 8.98
CA ALA A 39 4.93 0.56 9.85
C ALA A 39 5.17 1.94 9.20
N LEU A 40 5.52 1.97 7.92
CA LEU A 40 5.76 3.20 7.16
C LEU A 40 4.48 4.05 7.03
N LEU A 41 3.33 3.41 6.80
CA LEU A 41 2.04 4.09 6.70
C LEU A 41 1.55 4.62 8.04
N ASN A 42 1.77 3.87 9.12
CA ASN A 42 1.47 4.34 10.48
C ASN A 42 2.33 5.55 10.82
N HIS A 43 3.64 5.46 10.60
CA HIS A 43 4.57 6.59 10.81
C HIS A 43 4.16 7.82 9.99
N ALA A 44 3.77 7.63 8.73
CA ALA A 44 3.29 8.74 7.89
C ALA A 44 2.06 9.45 8.50
N ARG A 45 1.10 8.69 9.06
CA ARG A 45 -0.05 9.29 9.75
C ARG A 45 0.38 10.03 11.02
N ASP A 46 1.28 9.46 11.81
CA ASP A 46 1.73 10.04 13.08
C ASP A 46 2.44 11.39 12.89
N ILE A 47 3.20 11.54 11.79
CA ILE A 47 3.88 12.80 11.45
C ILE A 47 2.99 13.77 10.63
N GLY A 48 1.71 13.45 10.48
CA GLY A 48 0.72 14.36 9.91
C GLY A 48 0.63 14.39 8.39
N PHE A 49 0.94 13.29 7.69
CA PHE A 49 0.45 13.10 6.33
C PHE A 49 -1.07 12.89 6.37
N THR A 50 -1.82 13.75 5.67
CA THR A 50 -3.29 13.74 5.72
C THR A 50 -3.91 12.84 4.66
N SER A 51 -3.13 12.46 3.64
CA SER A 51 -3.61 11.56 2.59
C SER A 51 -2.55 10.53 2.21
N THR A 52 -2.77 9.30 2.65
CA THR A 52 -1.97 8.12 2.28
C THR A 52 -2.78 7.25 1.33
N ASN A 53 -2.27 7.02 0.12
CA ASN A 53 -2.87 6.12 -0.86
C ASN A 53 -2.03 4.84 -1.03
N ILE A 54 -2.69 3.73 -1.31
CA ILE A 54 -2.08 2.49 -1.78
C ILE A 54 -2.67 2.11 -3.14
N ASP A 55 -1.77 1.87 -4.09
CA ASP A 55 -2.18 1.37 -5.41
C ASP A 55 -2.15 -0.16 -5.42
N LEU A 56 -3.29 -0.78 -5.73
CA LEU A 56 -3.44 -2.22 -5.95
C LEU A 56 -3.64 -2.50 -7.45
N ILE A 57 -3.07 -3.60 -7.95
CA ILE A 57 -3.17 -3.98 -9.36
C ILE A 57 -3.94 -5.30 -9.47
N TYR A 58 -4.89 -5.34 -10.40
CA TYR A 58 -5.63 -6.55 -10.75
C TYR A 58 -5.09 -7.19 -12.04
N GLY A 59 -5.40 -8.48 -12.25
CA GLY A 59 -4.99 -9.23 -13.43
C GLY A 59 -3.56 -9.78 -13.34
N LEU A 60 -2.96 -9.81 -12.15
CA LEU A 60 -1.62 -10.35 -11.97
C LEU A 60 -1.60 -11.89 -12.09
N PRO A 61 -0.45 -12.50 -12.43
CA PRO A 61 -0.32 -13.95 -12.46
C PRO A 61 -0.76 -14.57 -11.14
N LYS A 62 -1.48 -15.70 -11.20
CA LYS A 62 -2.02 -16.43 -10.02
C LYS A 62 -3.07 -15.67 -9.20
N GLN A 63 -3.50 -14.50 -9.64
CA GLN A 63 -4.57 -13.77 -8.98
C GLN A 63 -5.94 -14.35 -9.34
N THR A 64 -6.80 -14.55 -8.34
CA THR A 64 -8.23 -14.88 -8.53
C THR A 64 -9.12 -13.74 -8.01
N PRO A 65 -10.37 -13.62 -8.48
CA PRO A 65 -11.32 -12.64 -7.96
C PRO A 65 -11.47 -12.69 -6.44
N GLU A 66 -11.53 -13.89 -5.86
CA GLU A 66 -11.67 -14.11 -4.41
C GLU A 66 -10.43 -13.63 -3.66
N SER A 67 -9.24 -13.98 -4.17
CA SER A 67 -7.98 -13.53 -3.58
C SER A 67 -7.85 -12.00 -3.60
N PHE A 68 -8.32 -11.36 -4.68
CA PHE A 68 -8.28 -9.92 -4.83
C PHE A 68 -9.28 -9.24 -3.91
N ALA A 69 -10.51 -9.75 -3.84
CA ALA A 69 -11.52 -9.26 -2.92
C ALA A 69 -11.07 -9.35 -1.46
N LEU A 70 -10.42 -10.46 -1.07
CA LEU A 70 -9.86 -10.63 0.27
C LEU A 70 -8.80 -9.56 0.58
N ARG A 71 -7.92 -9.25 -0.37
CA ARG A 71 -6.89 -8.21 -0.21
C ARG A 71 -7.48 -6.81 -0.10
N CYS A 72 -8.48 -6.48 -0.92
CA CYS A 72 -9.17 -5.18 -0.82
C CYS A 72 -9.84 -5.01 0.55
N ARG A 73 -10.43 -6.07 1.13
CA ARG A 73 -11.02 -6.04 2.48
C ARG A 73 -9.99 -5.91 3.59
N ARG A 74 -8.79 -6.46 3.39
CA ARG A 74 -7.71 -6.44 4.38
C ARG A 74 -7.17 -5.04 4.63
N TRP A 75 -7.38 -4.10 3.70
CA TRP A 75 -7.03 -2.70 3.87
C TRP A 75 -8.13 -1.96 4.65
N PRO A 76 -7.93 -1.65 5.95
CA PRO A 76 -8.93 -0.96 6.76
C PRO A 76 -8.72 0.55 6.55
N ASN A 77 -9.80 1.26 6.22
CA ASN A 77 -9.85 2.73 6.02
C ASN A 77 -9.61 3.25 4.59
N SER A 78 -9.82 2.46 3.54
CA SER A 78 -10.13 3.06 2.23
C SER A 78 -11.56 3.56 2.23
N THR A 79 -11.76 4.83 2.50
CA THR A 79 -12.94 5.53 1.96
C THR A 79 -12.88 5.33 0.43
N PRO A 80 -13.92 4.79 -0.21
CA PRO A 80 -13.94 4.70 -1.67
C PRO A 80 -13.75 6.09 -2.23
N ILE A 81 -12.74 6.27 -3.09
CA ILE A 81 -12.67 7.46 -3.93
C ILE A 81 -13.72 7.22 -5.02
N ALA A 82 -14.90 7.80 -4.82
CA ALA A 82 -15.95 7.87 -5.83
C ALA A 82 -15.53 8.78 -6.97
#